data_AF-A0A2S4KP43-F1
#
_entry.id   AF-A0A2S4KP43-F1
#
_cell.length_a   1.000
_cell.length_b   1.000
_cell.length_c   1.000
_cell.angle_alpha   90.00
_cell.angle_beta   90.00
_cell.angle_gamma   90.00
#
_symmetry.space_group_name_H-M   'P 1'
#
loop_
_entity.id
_entity.type
_entity.pdbx_description
1 polymer ?
#
loop_
_entity_poly.entity_id
_entity_poly.type
_entity_poly.pdbx_seq_one_letter_code
_entity_poly.pdbx_strand_id
1 'polypeptide(L)'
;MAPKHGLGQRFPWFTFRVKTESSSLPRGLRAFWDRASSDSDSDSGDRLLEKRGQDGEHDGRLRPQEPLWRNRWFLASHGAMLAIYLFVLALVARGKDSSARSYGMPYSPAVDVVMYEDTRFTLEDRVTDRGIYSGKPSAKLDKAWHDLLNDQNIEIEPEYIRHYGREDTAVAVPGSSGFIGTLNVYHELHCLKRIHQYMYRDHYFPNLSTHQIEINRLHNDFLRQSAMCHGDIGLITYGWNSRSLQPVASATSHQCINWDRLVRWTKARSVDMMKPGWLIHPTKGPAYPEGESDKLGVDDAVE
;
A
#
# COMPACT_ATOMS: atom_id res chain seq x y z
N MET A 1 28.82 -58.28 -7.83
CA MET A 1 28.47 -58.81 -6.49
C MET A 1 27.66 -57.75 -5.77
N ALA A 2 26.40 -58.04 -5.48
CA ALA A 2 25.58 -57.28 -4.55
C ALA A 2 26.03 -57.54 -3.10
N PRO A 3 25.56 -56.73 -2.16
CA PRO A 3 24.71 -57.32 -1.13
C PRO A 3 23.35 -56.63 -1.07
N LYS A 4 22.33 -57.47 -0.90
CA LYS A 4 20.94 -57.11 -0.67
C LYS A 4 20.60 -57.18 0.82
N HIS A 5 19.59 -56.38 1.16
CA HIS A 5 18.53 -56.57 2.17
C HIS A 5 18.69 -56.01 3.60
N GLY A 6 17.60 -55.34 4.02
CA GLY A 6 17.28 -54.91 5.38
C GLY A 6 16.40 -53.64 5.39
N LEU A 7 15.24 -53.64 4.73
CA LEU A 7 13.91 -53.66 5.38
C LEU A 7 13.63 -52.50 6.35
N GLY A 8 12.76 -51.58 5.89
CA GLY A 8 11.64 -51.07 6.69
C GLY A 8 11.98 -50.13 7.84
N GLN A 9 12.07 -48.83 7.57
CA GLN A 9 11.69 -47.82 8.55
C GLN A 9 10.63 -46.91 7.94
N ARG A 10 9.38 -47.22 8.30
CA ARG A 10 8.25 -46.30 8.23
C ARG A 10 8.51 -45.22 9.28
N PHE A 11 8.71 -43.98 8.86
CA PHE A 11 8.71 -42.82 9.77
C PHE A 11 7.27 -42.54 10.23
N PRO A 12 6.97 -42.55 11.54
CA PRO A 12 5.62 -42.37 12.05
C PRO A 12 5.47 -40.97 12.66
N TRP A 13 5.49 -39.89 11.86
CA TRP A 13 5.16 -38.57 12.38
C TRP A 13 4.47 -37.75 11.31
N PHE A 14 3.13 -37.80 11.29
CA PHE A 14 2.18 -36.75 10.90
C PHE A 14 0.78 -37.40 10.81
N THR A 15 0.21 -37.74 11.96
CA THR A 15 -1.25 -37.88 12.10
C THR A 15 -1.76 -36.69 12.89
N PHE A 16 -2.09 -35.59 12.21
CA PHE A 16 -2.92 -34.56 12.81
C PHE A 16 -4.33 -35.13 12.97
N ARG A 17 -4.60 -35.65 14.17
CA ARG A 17 -5.96 -35.89 14.66
C ARG A 17 -6.55 -34.51 14.93
N VAL A 18 -7.48 -34.06 14.10
CA VAL A 18 -8.31 -32.88 14.40
C VAL A 18 -9.12 -33.22 15.65
N LYS A 19 -8.68 -32.71 16.79
CA LYS A 19 -9.49 -32.62 18.00
C LYS A 19 -10.44 -31.45 17.72
N THR A 20 -11.69 -31.74 17.35
CA THR A 20 -12.75 -30.75 17.41
C THR A 20 -13.06 -30.50 18.88
N GLU A 21 -12.31 -29.60 19.51
CA GLU A 21 -12.75 -28.98 20.75
C GLU A 21 -13.90 -28.04 20.39
N SER A 22 -15.13 -28.50 20.64
CA SER A 22 -16.32 -27.68 20.55
C SER A 22 -16.28 -26.64 21.67
N SER A 23 -15.65 -25.49 21.41
CA SER A 23 -15.90 -24.30 22.21
C SER A 23 -17.35 -23.89 21.98
N SER A 24 -18.11 -23.89 23.08
CA SER A 24 -19.52 -23.60 23.20
C SER A 24 -19.98 -22.35 22.44
N LEU A 25 -20.84 -22.54 21.44
CA LEU A 25 -21.71 -21.49 20.93
C LEU A 25 -22.72 -21.08 22.00
N PRO A 26 -23.03 -19.79 22.18
CA PRO A 26 -24.09 -19.35 23.09
C PRO A 26 -25.44 -19.97 22.68
N ARG A 27 -26.21 -20.43 23.67
CA ARG A 27 -27.43 -21.25 23.54
C ARG A 27 -28.55 -20.66 22.67
N GLY A 28 -28.42 -19.42 22.18
CA GLY A 28 -29.45 -18.74 21.38
C GLY A 28 -29.47 -19.06 19.88
N LEU A 29 -28.38 -19.58 19.29
CA LEU A 29 -28.26 -19.68 17.82
C LEU A 29 -28.59 -21.06 17.23
N ARG A 30 -28.76 -22.12 18.04
CA ARG A 30 -29.26 -23.43 17.53
C ARG A 30 -30.77 -23.46 17.28
N ALA A 31 -31.53 -22.72 18.08
CA ALA A 31 -33.00 -22.70 17.98
C ALA A 31 -33.52 -22.12 16.65
N PHE A 32 -32.73 -21.30 15.96
CA PHE A 32 -33.13 -20.69 14.68
C PHE A 32 -32.95 -21.64 13.49
N TRP A 33 -31.91 -22.50 13.50
CA TRP A 33 -31.60 -23.42 12.40
C TRP A 33 -32.40 -24.73 12.47
N ASP A 34 -32.68 -25.24 13.67
CA ASP A 34 -33.51 -26.44 13.84
C ASP A 34 -34.99 -26.19 13.48
N ARG A 35 -35.44 -24.92 13.51
CA ARG A 35 -36.82 -24.54 13.14
C ARG A 35 -37.02 -24.27 11.65
N ALA A 36 -35.95 -24.06 10.89
CA ALA A 36 -36.01 -23.86 9.44
C ALA A 36 -35.94 -25.19 8.65
N SER A 37 -35.64 -26.31 9.32
CA SER A 37 -35.33 -27.60 8.69
C SER A 37 -36.40 -28.67 8.88
N SER A 38 -37.50 -28.40 9.62
CA SER A 38 -38.53 -29.41 9.94
C SER A 38 -39.92 -29.19 9.33
N ASP A 39 -40.08 -28.23 8.41
CA ASP A 39 -41.41 -27.90 7.83
C ASP A 39 -41.58 -28.36 6.37
N SER A 40 -40.88 -29.40 5.94
CA SER A 40 -41.20 -30.12 4.69
C SER A 40 -41.31 -31.62 4.96
N ASP A 41 -42.56 -32.10 4.97
CA ASP A 41 -43.06 -33.48 4.89
C ASP A 41 -43.80 -33.97 6.15
N SER A 42 -45.13 -33.84 6.15
CA SER A 42 -46.01 -35.02 6.17
C SER A 42 -47.47 -34.66 5.89
N ASP A 43 -47.95 -35.30 4.83
CA ASP A 43 -49.33 -35.65 4.54
C ASP A 43 -50.02 -36.33 5.76
N SER A 44 -51.25 -35.90 6.06
CA SER A 44 -52.42 -36.75 6.38
C SER A 44 -53.39 -36.02 7.33
N GLY A 45 -54.62 -35.78 6.86
CA GLY A 45 -55.67 -35.21 7.70
C GLY A 45 -56.90 -34.71 6.95
N ASP A 46 -57.46 -35.51 6.05
CA ASP A 46 -58.85 -35.37 5.62
C ASP A 46 -59.78 -35.31 6.85
N ARG A 47 -60.50 -34.20 7.00
CA ARG A 47 -61.91 -34.06 7.47
C ARG A 47 -62.13 -32.73 8.22
N LEU A 48 -63.32 -32.17 7.98
CA LEU A 48 -63.99 -31.05 8.67
C LEU A 48 -63.66 -29.67 8.05
N LEU A 49 -64.57 -28.92 7.40
CA LEU A 49 -66.01 -28.82 7.55
C LEU A 49 -66.70 -28.47 6.23
N GLU A 50 -67.55 -29.38 5.78
CA GLU A 50 -68.67 -29.10 4.89
C GLU A 50 -69.71 -28.28 5.67
N LYS A 51 -69.71 -26.95 5.55
CA LYS A 51 -70.84 -26.13 6.02
C LYS A 51 -71.81 -25.94 4.85
N ARG A 52 -72.71 -26.92 4.74
CA ARG A 52 -73.90 -26.90 3.89
C ARG A 52 -74.65 -25.59 4.07
N GLY A 53 -74.91 -24.92 2.96
CA GLY A 53 -75.63 -23.65 2.90
C GLY A 53 -77.05 -23.76 3.44
N GLN A 54 -77.40 -22.76 4.23
CA GLN A 54 -78.75 -22.26 4.41
C GLN A 54 -78.70 -20.77 4.12
N ASP A 55 -79.31 -20.42 3.00
CA ASP A 55 -80.14 -19.24 2.76
C ASP A 55 -79.58 -17.89 3.21
N GLY A 56 -79.05 -17.15 2.25
CA GLY A 56 -78.63 -15.76 2.41
C GLY A 56 -78.15 -15.19 1.08
N GLU A 57 -79.09 -14.67 0.30
CA GLU A 57 -78.87 -13.87 -0.89
C GLU A 57 -77.98 -12.65 -0.54
N HIS A 58 -76.68 -12.76 -0.82
CA HIS A 58 -75.74 -11.65 -0.66
C HIS A 58 -75.18 -11.26 -2.04
N ASP A 59 -75.72 -10.14 -2.52
CA ASP A 59 -75.31 -9.35 -3.68
C ASP A 59 -73.78 -9.20 -3.78
N GLY A 60 -73.20 -9.85 -4.80
CA GLY A 60 -71.79 -9.79 -5.14
C GLY A 60 -71.45 -8.49 -5.85
N ARG A 61 -71.21 -7.41 -5.11
CA ARG A 61 -70.42 -6.27 -5.61
C ARG A 61 -68.95 -6.43 -5.21
N LEU A 62 -68.12 -6.86 -6.16
CA LEU A 62 -66.68 -6.67 -6.10
C LEU A 62 -66.41 -5.15 -5.98
N ARG A 63 -65.97 -4.71 -4.80
CA ARG A 63 -65.51 -3.32 -4.59
C ARG A 63 -64.29 -3.10 -5.49
N PRO A 64 -64.29 -2.06 -6.36
CA PRO A 64 -63.08 -1.68 -7.08
C PRO A 64 -61.97 -1.38 -6.07
N GLN A 65 -60.86 -2.12 -6.13
CA GLN A 65 -59.69 -1.74 -5.36
C GLN A 65 -59.17 -0.42 -5.94
N GLU A 66 -59.36 0.64 -5.16
CA GLU A 66 -58.81 1.95 -5.48
C GLU A 66 -57.28 1.84 -5.57
N PRO A 67 -56.65 2.31 -6.65
CA PRO A 67 -55.23 2.13 -6.82
C PRO A 67 -54.47 2.88 -5.72
N LEU A 68 -53.45 2.22 -5.16
CA LEU A 68 -52.69 2.68 -3.98
C LEU A 68 -52.09 4.09 -4.15
N TRP A 69 -51.80 4.53 -5.38
CA TRP A 69 -51.31 5.87 -5.70
C TRP A 69 -52.34 6.99 -5.47
N ARG A 70 -53.63 6.66 -5.27
CA ARG A 70 -54.68 7.65 -4.93
C ARG A 70 -54.74 7.93 -3.43
N ASN A 71 -54.03 7.16 -2.61
CA ASN A 71 -53.91 7.39 -1.18
C ASN A 71 -52.88 8.49 -0.90
N ARG A 72 -53.36 9.66 -0.47
CA ARG A 72 -52.54 10.81 -0.08
C ARG A 72 -51.49 10.49 1.00
N TRP A 73 -51.76 9.53 1.89
CA TRP A 73 -50.79 9.08 2.90
C TRP A 73 -49.67 8.21 2.32
N PHE A 74 -49.96 7.43 1.27
CA PHE A 74 -48.96 6.64 0.54
C PHE A 74 -48.02 7.56 -0.25
N LEU A 75 -48.57 8.56 -0.94
CA LEU A 75 -47.76 9.58 -1.64
C LEU A 75 -46.91 10.40 -0.66
N ALA A 76 -47.48 10.80 0.48
CA ALA A 76 -46.75 11.55 1.50
C ALA A 76 -45.61 10.72 2.14
N SER A 77 -45.83 9.43 2.42
CA SER A 77 -44.79 8.57 2.99
C SER A 77 -43.63 8.33 2.01
N HIS A 78 -43.92 8.10 0.74
CA HIS A 78 -42.90 7.91 -0.30
C HIS A 78 -42.17 9.22 -0.61
N GLY A 79 -42.88 10.35 -0.59
CA GLY A 79 -42.27 11.69 -0.69
C GLY A 79 -41.31 11.98 0.47
N ALA A 80 -41.70 11.63 1.70
CA ALA A 80 -40.84 11.77 2.87
C ALA A 80 -39.60 10.85 2.80
N MET A 81 -39.77 9.59 2.39
CA MET A 81 -38.64 8.67 2.19
C MET A 81 -37.69 9.17 1.10
N LEU A 82 -38.20 9.69 -0.02
CA LEU A 82 -37.37 10.26 -1.08
C LEU A 82 -36.63 11.51 -0.59
N ALA A 83 -37.28 12.39 0.18
CA ALA A 83 -36.64 13.56 0.74
C ALA A 83 -35.52 13.20 1.73
N ILE A 84 -35.73 12.20 2.58
CA ILE A 84 -34.70 11.67 3.49
C ILE A 84 -33.54 11.07 2.68
N TYR A 85 -33.84 10.28 1.65
CA TYR A 85 -32.81 9.69 0.78
C TYR A 85 -31.96 10.76 0.09
N LEU A 86 -32.60 11.79 -0.48
CA LEU A 86 -31.90 12.89 -1.13
C LEU A 86 -31.10 13.74 -0.13
N PHE A 87 -31.60 13.92 1.10
CA PHE A 87 -30.88 14.62 2.16
C PHE A 87 -29.63 13.86 2.60
N VAL A 88 -29.74 12.55 2.84
CA VAL A 88 -28.58 11.69 3.16
C VAL A 88 -27.59 11.68 2.01
N LEU A 89 -28.05 11.56 0.76
CA LEU A 89 -27.20 11.63 -0.42
C LEU A 89 -26.47 12.97 -0.51
N ALA A 90 -27.15 14.09 -0.23
CA ALA A 90 -26.55 15.42 -0.21
C ALA A 90 -25.52 15.57 0.93
N LEU A 91 -25.75 14.99 2.09
CA LEU A 91 -24.77 14.95 3.19
C LEU A 91 -23.55 14.10 2.84
N VAL A 92 -23.74 12.94 2.21
CA VAL A 92 -22.63 12.08 1.75
C VAL A 92 -21.86 12.74 0.62
N ALA A 93 -22.54 13.41 -0.31
CA ALA A 93 -21.91 14.15 -1.39
C ALA A 93 -21.12 15.37 -0.88
N ARG A 94 -21.66 16.10 0.12
CA ARG A 94 -20.96 17.21 0.79
C ARG A 94 -19.82 16.76 1.70
N GLY A 95 -19.96 15.60 2.34
CA GLY A 95 -18.92 14.98 3.17
C GLY A 95 -17.79 14.34 2.36
N LYS A 96 -17.92 14.31 1.02
CA LYS A 96 -16.90 13.74 0.13
C LYS A 96 -15.68 14.64 -0.06
N ASP A 97 -15.79 15.92 0.32
CA ASP A 97 -14.75 16.92 0.11
C ASP A 97 -13.88 17.22 1.33
N SER A 98 -13.99 16.45 2.41
CA SER A 98 -13.10 16.64 3.56
C SER A 98 -12.70 15.31 4.19
N SER A 99 -11.42 14.96 4.02
CA SER A 99 -10.71 13.97 4.82
C SER A 99 -11.11 12.50 4.61
N ALA A 100 -11.09 12.03 3.36
CA ALA A 100 -10.38 10.78 3.12
C ALA A 100 -8.87 11.07 3.26
N ARG A 101 -8.40 11.40 4.47
CA ARG A 101 -6.98 11.22 4.80
C ARG A 101 -6.77 9.73 4.61
N SER A 102 -6.19 9.37 3.47
CA SER A 102 -5.96 8.01 3.02
C SER A 102 -5.49 7.16 4.19
N TYR A 103 -6.37 6.25 4.65
CA TYR A 103 -6.07 5.37 5.77
C TYR A 103 -4.72 4.69 5.55
N GLY A 104 -3.81 4.82 6.52
CA GLY A 104 -2.47 4.22 6.45
C GLY A 104 -1.37 5.09 5.83
N MET A 105 -1.64 6.32 5.39
CA MET A 105 -0.60 7.23 4.88
C MET A 105 0.10 8.02 6.01
N PRO A 106 1.41 8.31 5.87
CA PRO A 106 2.14 9.11 6.85
C PRO A 106 1.67 10.57 6.86
N TYR A 107 1.95 11.29 7.95
CA TYR A 107 1.71 12.72 8.05
C TYR A 107 2.71 13.49 7.17
N SER A 108 2.38 13.65 5.89
CA SER A 108 3.30 14.15 4.86
C SER A 108 2.64 15.23 3.98
N PRO A 109 3.41 16.23 3.48
CA PRO A 109 2.92 17.20 2.50
C PRO A 109 2.60 16.59 1.13
N ALA A 110 3.09 15.39 0.86
CA ALA A 110 2.88 14.71 -0.42
C ALA A 110 1.58 13.87 -0.47
N VAL A 111 0.75 13.84 0.58
CA VAL A 111 -0.43 12.93 0.62
C VAL A 111 -1.37 13.15 -0.57
N ASP A 112 -1.60 14.39 -0.98
CA ASP A 112 -2.58 14.74 -2.02
C ASP A 112 -2.12 14.40 -3.45
N VAL A 113 -0.82 14.16 -3.66
CA VAL A 113 -0.28 13.78 -4.97
C VAL A 113 -0.26 12.27 -5.18
N VAL A 114 -0.46 11.48 -4.13
CA VAL A 114 -0.40 10.02 -4.22
C VAL A 114 -1.60 9.49 -5.00
N MET A 115 -1.27 8.79 -6.08
CA MET A 115 -2.21 8.05 -6.91
C MET A 115 -1.57 6.71 -7.23
N TYR A 116 -2.27 5.62 -6.95
CA TYR A 116 -1.76 4.27 -7.22
C TYR A 116 -2.17 3.80 -8.62
N GLU A 117 -1.28 3.01 -9.24
CA GLU A 117 -1.48 2.34 -10.52
C GLU A 117 -0.86 0.94 -10.50
N ASP A 118 -1.49 0.00 -11.20
CA ASP A 118 -0.96 -1.36 -11.33
C ASP A 118 0.19 -1.36 -12.34
N THR A 119 1.36 -1.78 -11.88
CA THR A 119 2.57 -1.84 -12.69
C THR A 119 3.10 -3.27 -12.71
N ARG A 120 3.51 -3.73 -13.90
CA ARG A 120 4.26 -4.98 -14.05
C ARG A 120 5.73 -4.66 -14.25
N PHE A 121 6.59 -5.19 -13.38
CA PHE A 121 8.02 -5.04 -13.56
C PHE A 121 8.50 -5.86 -14.75
N THR A 122 9.25 -5.22 -15.65
CA THR A 122 9.94 -5.88 -16.74
C THR A 122 11.30 -6.34 -16.23
N LEU A 123 11.39 -7.58 -15.75
CA LEU A 123 12.67 -8.25 -15.58
C LEU A 123 13.18 -8.60 -16.98
N GLU A 124 14.03 -7.74 -17.55
CA GLU A 124 14.65 -8.04 -18.83
C GLU A 124 15.62 -9.21 -18.64
N ASP A 125 15.51 -10.25 -19.48
CA ASP A 125 16.34 -11.47 -19.46
C ASP A 125 17.86 -11.20 -19.58
N ARG A 126 18.28 -9.95 -19.79
CA ARG A 126 19.66 -9.47 -19.72
C ARG A 126 19.74 -8.27 -18.78
N VAL A 127 19.83 -8.58 -17.48
CA VAL A 127 19.94 -7.62 -16.35
C VAL A 127 20.98 -6.50 -16.60
N THR A 128 21.99 -6.73 -17.45
CA THR A 128 23.10 -5.82 -17.71
C THR A 128 22.98 -4.96 -18.98
N ASP A 129 22.16 -5.33 -19.96
CA ASP A 129 22.31 -4.80 -21.33
C ASP A 129 21.27 -3.74 -21.71
N ARG A 130 20.22 -3.54 -20.90
CA ARG A 130 19.09 -2.68 -21.25
C ARG A 130 18.58 -1.76 -20.12
N GLY A 131 18.81 -2.11 -18.86
CA GLY A 131 18.44 -1.26 -17.73
C GLY A 131 19.34 -0.03 -17.60
N ILE A 132 18.76 1.18 -17.60
CA ILE A 132 19.50 2.45 -17.45
C ILE A 132 20.09 2.65 -16.05
N TYR A 133 19.66 1.85 -15.06
CA TYR A 133 20.08 1.93 -13.66
C TYR A 133 20.88 0.70 -13.17
N SER A 134 21.10 -0.33 -14.00
CA SER A 134 21.60 -1.65 -13.58
C SER A 134 22.80 -2.15 -14.41
N GLY A 135 23.79 -1.29 -14.65
CA GLY A 135 24.97 -1.60 -15.46
C GLY A 135 26.30 -1.44 -14.71
N LYS A 136 27.40 -1.65 -15.46
CA LYS A 136 28.74 -1.21 -15.04
C LYS A 136 28.83 0.33 -14.99
N PRO A 137 29.76 0.91 -14.21
CA PRO A 137 29.95 2.34 -14.17
C PRO A 137 30.09 2.96 -15.56
N SER A 138 29.36 4.04 -15.81
CA SER A 138 29.40 4.78 -17.06
C SER A 138 28.74 6.15 -16.87
N ALA A 139 29.19 7.16 -17.62
CA ALA A 139 28.62 8.51 -17.54
C ALA A 139 27.10 8.53 -17.78
N LYS A 140 26.57 7.63 -18.62
CA LYS A 140 25.12 7.52 -18.85
C LYS A 140 24.38 7.02 -17.60
N LEU A 141 24.93 6.03 -16.91
CA LEU A 141 24.37 5.48 -15.67
C LEU A 141 24.43 6.51 -14.54
N ASP A 142 25.57 7.19 -14.39
CA ASP A 142 25.77 8.20 -13.35
C ASP A 142 24.83 9.39 -13.57
N LYS A 143 24.67 9.83 -14.83
CA LYS A 143 23.68 10.85 -15.19
C LYS A 143 22.25 10.40 -14.87
N ALA A 144 21.89 9.16 -15.18
CA ALA A 144 20.53 8.66 -14.91
C ALA A 144 20.23 8.69 -13.40
N TRP A 145 21.16 8.21 -12.56
CA TRP A 145 21.03 8.28 -11.10
C TRP A 145 21.01 9.71 -10.58
N HIS A 146 21.84 10.60 -11.14
CA HIS A 146 21.83 12.02 -10.78
C HIS A 146 20.49 12.67 -11.13
N ASP A 147 20.01 12.53 -12.37
CA ASP A 147 18.72 13.10 -12.81
C ASP A 147 17.53 12.59 -11.95
N LEU A 148 17.60 11.36 -11.44
CA LEU A 148 16.59 10.76 -10.57
C LEU A 148 16.55 11.38 -9.16
N LEU A 149 17.70 11.78 -8.63
CA LEU A 149 17.87 12.23 -7.24
C LEU A 149 18.13 13.73 -7.10
N ASN A 150 18.40 14.45 -8.19
CA ASN A 150 18.80 15.86 -8.16
C ASN A 150 17.79 16.76 -7.42
N ASP A 151 16.50 16.48 -7.57
CA ASP A 151 15.42 17.27 -6.99
C ASP A 151 14.86 16.69 -5.68
N GLN A 152 15.58 15.78 -5.02
CA GLN A 152 15.06 15.03 -3.86
C GLN A 152 14.77 15.88 -2.62
N ASN A 153 15.52 16.97 -2.45
CA ASN A 153 15.41 17.84 -1.29
C ASN A 153 14.36 18.90 -1.53
N ILE A 154 13.37 18.98 -0.64
CA ILE A 154 12.22 19.87 -0.75
C ILE A 154 12.15 20.83 0.44
N GLU A 155 11.47 21.95 0.21
CA GLU A 155 10.98 22.78 1.29
C GLU A 155 9.74 22.15 1.95
N ILE A 156 9.74 22.10 3.28
CA ILE A 156 8.72 21.52 4.14
C ILE A 156 8.14 22.61 5.04
N GLU A 157 6.82 22.67 5.13
CA GLU A 157 6.10 23.65 5.94
C GLU A 157 6.31 23.40 7.45
N PRO A 158 6.33 24.46 8.28
CA PRO A 158 6.55 24.36 9.74
C PRO A 158 5.62 23.38 10.47
N GLU A 159 4.40 23.21 9.99
CA GLU A 159 3.40 22.32 10.60
C GLU A 159 3.85 20.85 10.59
N TYR A 160 4.54 20.40 9.54
CA TYR A 160 5.07 19.04 9.46
C TYR A 160 6.25 18.84 10.43
N ILE A 161 7.13 19.83 10.54
CA ILE A 161 8.25 19.78 11.49
C ILE A 161 7.76 19.77 12.94
N ARG A 162 6.75 20.58 13.24
CA ARG A 162 6.09 20.62 14.55
C ARG A 162 5.38 19.31 14.89
N HIS A 163 4.70 18.69 13.92
CA HIS A 163 4.07 17.39 14.10
C HIS A 163 5.07 16.32 14.57
N TYR A 164 6.29 16.35 14.04
CA TYR A 164 7.36 15.43 14.44
C TYR A 164 8.18 15.90 15.66
N GLY A 165 7.87 17.08 16.22
CA GLY A 165 8.59 17.63 17.37
C GLY A 165 10.06 17.95 17.08
N ARG A 166 10.38 18.38 15.85
CA ARG A 166 11.77 18.60 15.39
C ARG A 166 12.15 20.07 15.20
N GLU A 167 11.35 21.00 15.71
CA GLU A 167 11.54 22.46 15.53
C GLU A 167 12.94 22.93 15.95
N ASP A 168 13.53 22.32 16.99
CA ASP A 168 14.85 22.69 17.51
C ASP A 168 16.04 22.11 16.70
N THR A 169 15.79 21.12 15.83
CA THR A 169 16.86 20.37 15.13
C THR A 169 16.72 20.40 13.61
N ALA A 170 15.60 20.90 13.09
CA ALA A 170 15.35 20.97 11.66
C ALA A 170 16.20 22.07 11.01
N VAL A 171 16.59 21.83 9.75
CA VAL A 171 17.40 22.77 8.98
C VAL A 171 16.46 23.74 8.28
N ALA A 172 16.52 25.03 8.61
CA ALA A 172 15.68 26.05 7.99
C ALA A 172 16.15 26.38 6.57
N VAL A 173 15.21 26.71 5.68
CA VAL A 173 15.51 27.28 4.36
C VAL A 173 15.85 28.77 4.53
N PRO A 174 17.03 29.25 4.09
CA PRO A 174 17.38 30.66 4.23
C PRO A 174 16.38 31.59 3.54
N GLY A 175 15.85 32.57 4.29
CA GLY A 175 14.89 33.54 3.76
C GLY A 175 13.45 33.03 3.66
N SER A 176 13.16 31.82 4.13
CA SER A 176 11.81 31.27 4.22
C SER A 176 11.46 30.91 5.68
N SER A 177 10.18 30.66 5.93
CA SER A 177 9.70 29.99 7.15
C SER A 177 9.81 28.46 7.05
N GLY A 178 10.10 27.90 5.88
CA GLY A 178 10.16 26.46 5.65
C GLY A 178 11.48 25.81 6.11
N PHE A 179 11.49 24.48 6.02
CA PHE A 179 12.62 23.63 6.42
C PHE A 179 13.02 22.69 5.28
N ILE A 180 14.29 22.31 5.22
CA ILE A 180 14.80 21.36 4.25
C ILE A 180 14.47 19.93 4.73
N GLY A 181 13.97 19.11 3.81
CA GLY A 181 13.88 17.67 4.04
C GLY A 181 13.63 16.90 2.75
N THR A 182 13.45 15.58 2.88
CA THR A 182 13.43 14.65 1.76
C THR A 182 12.32 13.63 1.99
N LEU A 183 11.62 13.22 0.94
CA LEU A 183 10.66 12.11 1.05
C LEU A 183 11.41 10.78 1.20
N ASN A 184 10.88 9.86 2.02
CA ASN A 184 11.51 8.54 2.26
C ASN A 184 11.89 7.80 0.99
N VAL A 185 11.06 7.85 -0.07
CA VAL A 185 11.35 7.17 -1.35
C VAL A 185 12.66 7.62 -1.99
N TYR A 186 13.03 8.90 -1.87
CA TYR A 186 14.32 9.35 -2.39
C TYR A 186 15.49 8.88 -1.53
N HIS A 187 15.31 8.78 -0.20
CA HIS A 187 16.32 8.19 0.68
C HIS A 187 16.50 6.68 0.40
N GLU A 188 15.45 5.96 0.02
CA GLU A 188 15.54 4.57 -0.45
C GLU A 188 16.32 4.48 -1.77
N LEU A 189 16.00 5.33 -2.74
CA LEU A 189 16.71 5.39 -4.02
C LEU A 189 18.19 5.78 -3.83
N HIS A 190 18.49 6.70 -2.93
CA HIS A 190 19.85 7.03 -2.50
C HIS A 190 20.58 5.80 -1.95
N CYS A 191 19.96 5.06 -1.01
CA CYS A 191 20.54 3.83 -0.48
C CYS A 191 20.79 2.80 -1.58
N LEU A 192 19.88 2.67 -2.55
CA LEU A 192 20.03 1.73 -3.66
C LEU A 192 21.20 2.12 -4.58
N LYS A 193 21.32 3.41 -4.92
CA LYS A 193 22.47 3.96 -5.64
C LYS A 193 23.77 3.70 -4.89
N ARG A 194 23.81 3.94 -3.57
CA ARG A 194 24.98 3.68 -2.72
C ARG A 194 25.41 2.22 -2.74
N ILE A 195 24.46 1.29 -2.65
CA ILE A 195 24.75 -0.15 -2.76
C ILE A 195 25.33 -0.47 -4.15
N HIS A 196 24.74 0.09 -5.22
CA HIS A 196 25.29 -0.06 -6.56
C HIS A 196 26.72 0.43 -6.67
N GLN A 197 27.00 1.64 -6.21
CA GLN A 197 28.35 2.21 -6.23
C GLN A 197 29.32 1.38 -5.38
N TYR A 198 28.85 0.83 -4.26
CA TYR A 198 29.66 -0.04 -3.41
C TYR A 198 30.02 -1.38 -4.08
N MET A 199 29.18 -1.90 -4.99
CA MET A 199 29.55 -3.06 -5.84
C MET A 199 30.72 -2.76 -6.79
N TYR A 200 30.94 -1.48 -7.10
CA TYR A 200 32.06 -0.98 -7.91
C TYR A 200 32.95 -0.03 -7.09
N ARG A 201 33.24 -0.41 -5.84
CA ARG A 201 33.98 0.41 -4.87
C ARG A 201 35.28 0.97 -5.43
N ASP A 202 36.06 0.19 -6.16
CA ASP A 202 37.36 0.64 -6.67
C ASP A 202 37.22 1.78 -7.71
N HIS A 203 36.05 1.91 -8.32
CA HIS A 203 35.71 3.01 -9.24
C HIS A 203 35.14 4.23 -8.50
N TYR A 204 34.08 4.04 -7.71
CA TYR A 204 33.36 5.16 -7.08
C TYR A 204 33.96 5.65 -5.76
N PHE A 205 34.61 4.75 -5.03
CA PHE A 205 35.16 5.05 -3.71
C PHE A 205 36.61 4.56 -3.57
N PRO A 206 37.52 5.04 -4.43
CA PRO A 206 38.93 4.72 -4.24
C PRO A 206 39.37 5.27 -2.89
N ASN A 207 39.98 4.40 -2.07
CA ASN A 207 40.57 4.72 -0.77
C ASN A 207 39.58 5.02 0.38
N LEU A 208 38.43 4.33 0.46
CA LEU A 208 37.61 4.39 1.68
C LEU A 208 38.39 3.90 2.91
N SER A 209 38.27 4.63 4.01
CA SER A 209 38.74 4.17 5.32
C SER A 209 37.84 3.07 5.88
N THR A 210 38.35 2.31 6.85
CA THR A 210 37.58 1.26 7.54
C THR A 210 36.27 1.79 8.15
N HIS A 211 36.30 3.01 8.69
CA HIS A 211 35.11 3.63 9.28
C HIS A 211 34.05 3.94 8.21
N GLN A 212 34.48 4.43 7.06
CA GLN A 212 33.61 4.76 5.93
C GLN A 212 32.96 3.51 5.32
N ILE A 213 33.70 2.40 5.28
CA ILE A 213 33.17 1.09 4.89
C ILE A 213 32.06 0.64 5.85
N GLU A 214 32.24 0.85 7.15
CA GLU A 214 31.24 0.47 8.16
C GLU A 214 29.95 1.29 8.02
N ILE A 215 30.06 2.62 7.86
CA ILE A 215 28.90 3.49 7.62
C ILE A 215 28.13 3.01 6.38
N ASN A 216 28.82 2.61 5.32
CA ASN A 216 28.16 2.14 4.10
C ASN A 216 27.30 0.88 4.32
N ARG A 217 27.55 0.07 5.35
CA ARG A 217 26.72 -1.11 5.68
C ARG A 217 25.33 -0.74 6.18
N LEU A 218 25.14 0.48 6.71
CA LEU A 218 23.86 0.93 7.27
C LEU A 218 22.77 1.08 6.20
N HIS A 219 23.13 1.39 4.95
CA HIS A 219 22.17 1.55 3.84
C HIS A 219 21.35 0.29 3.58
N ASN A 220 21.92 -0.90 3.83
CA ASN A 220 21.22 -2.17 3.67
C ASN A 220 20.05 -2.31 4.65
N ASP A 221 20.22 -1.88 5.90
CA ASP A 221 19.18 -2.03 6.91
C ASP A 221 18.04 -1.03 6.67
N PHE A 222 18.33 0.19 6.21
CA PHE A 222 17.29 1.15 5.85
C PHE A 222 16.40 0.63 4.72
N LEU A 223 16.99 0.08 3.65
CA LEU A 223 16.22 -0.51 2.55
C LEU A 223 15.42 -1.74 2.98
N ARG A 224 15.97 -2.59 3.85
CA ARG A 224 15.21 -3.71 4.43
C ARG A 224 14.02 -3.21 5.24
N GLN A 225 14.21 -2.20 6.10
CA GLN A 225 13.13 -1.62 6.89
C GLN A 225 12.05 -1.01 6.00
N SER A 226 12.44 -0.26 4.97
CA SER A 226 11.50 0.30 4.00
C SER A 226 10.69 -0.79 3.29
N ALA A 227 11.35 -1.82 2.76
CA ALA A 227 10.67 -2.90 2.05
C ALA A 227 9.63 -3.59 2.95
N MET A 228 9.95 -3.79 4.23
CA MET A 228 9.01 -4.35 5.22
C MET A 228 7.89 -3.37 5.59
N CYS A 229 8.16 -2.07 5.58
CA CYS A 229 7.16 -1.04 5.85
C CYS A 229 6.12 -0.95 4.73
N HIS A 230 6.55 -1.02 3.48
CA HIS A 230 5.66 -1.00 2.31
C HIS A 230 4.92 -2.32 2.12
N GLY A 231 5.58 -3.45 2.42
CA GLY A 231 4.95 -4.76 2.47
C GLY A 231 4.21 -5.14 1.20
N ASP A 232 4.90 -5.16 0.05
CA ASP A 232 4.29 -5.52 -1.23
C ASP A 232 3.70 -6.94 -1.20
N ILE A 233 2.38 -7.01 -1.32
CA ILE A 233 1.60 -8.26 -1.33
C ILE A 233 1.36 -8.81 -2.75
N GLY A 234 1.96 -8.19 -3.78
CA GLY A 234 1.99 -8.71 -5.14
C GLY A 234 2.61 -10.10 -5.18
N LEU A 235 1.99 -11.02 -5.92
CA LEU A 235 2.45 -12.40 -5.95
C LEU A 235 3.60 -12.59 -6.94
N ILE A 236 4.66 -13.24 -6.46
CA ILE A 236 5.63 -13.89 -7.33
C ILE A 236 5.19 -15.34 -7.49
N THR A 237 4.97 -15.75 -8.73
CA THR A 237 4.61 -17.13 -9.08
C THR A 237 5.81 -17.86 -9.65
N TYR A 238 5.83 -19.19 -9.54
CA TYR A 238 6.93 -20.02 -10.00
C TYR A 238 6.48 -20.90 -11.16
N GLY A 239 7.25 -20.91 -12.25
CA GLY A 239 6.98 -21.73 -13.42
C GLY A 239 8.18 -22.61 -13.80
N TRP A 240 7.91 -23.84 -14.21
CA TRP A 240 8.93 -24.72 -14.79
C TRP A 240 9.26 -24.31 -16.22
N ASN A 241 10.53 -24.42 -16.62
CA ASN A 241 10.93 -24.33 -18.01
C ASN A 241 11.83 -25.51 -18.40
N SER A 242 11.99 -25.75 -19.69
CA SER A 242 12.81 -26.87 -20.20
C SER A 242 14.31 -26.66 -20.07
N ARG A 243 14.77 -25.48 -19.65
CA ARG A 243 16.19 -25.08 -19.62
C ARG A 243 16.83 -25.21 -18.23
N SER A 244 16.02 -25.35 -17.18
CA SER A 244 16.49 -25.37 -15.79
C SER A 244 15.72 -26.39 -14.96
N LEU A 245 16.44 -27.09 -14.08
CA LEU A 245 15.85 -27.92 -13.03
C LEU A 245 15.25 -27.08 -11.89
N GLN A 246 15.52 -25.77 -11.87
CA GLN A 246 14.97 -24.83 -10.90
C GLN A 246 13.83 -24.04 -11.55
N PRO A 247 12.69 -23.84 -10.86
CA PRO A 247 11.60 -23.05 -11.39
C PRO A 247 12.02 -21.58 -11.47
N VAL A 248 11.51 -20.87 -12.47
CA VAL A 248 11.77 -19.43 -12.63
C VAL A 248 10.65 -18.65 -11.99
N ALA A 249 11.03 -17.63 -11.22
CA ALA A 249 10.11 -16.68 -10.62
C ALA A 249 9.58 -15.71 -11.68
N SER A 250 8.27 -15.47 -11.68
CA SER A 250 7.61 -14.46 -12.50
C SER A 250 6.76 -13.56 -11.61
N ALA A 251 7.11 -12.27 -11.60
CA ALA A 251 6.31 -11.24 -10.96
C ALA A 251 5.00 -11.05 -11.73
N THR A 252 3.90 -10.89 -10.98
CA THR A 252 2.57 -10.65 -11.54
C THR A 252 2.33 -9.15 -11.73
N SER A 253 1.80 -8.48 -10.72
CA SER A 253 1.50 -7.05 -10.69
C SER A 253 1.87 -6.48 -9.33
N HIS A 254 2.31 -5.23 -9.34
CA HIS A 254 2.64 -4.42 -8.18
C HIS A 254 1.68 -3.23 -8.14
N GLN A 255 1.28 -2.81 -6.94
CA GLN A 255 0.57 -1.55 -6.77
C GLN A 255 1.61 -0.45 -6.51
N CYS A 256 1.85 0.39 -7.51
CA CYS A 256 2.87 1.43 -7.47
C CYS A 256 2.24 2.82 -7.42
N ILE A 257 2.95 3.80 -6.89
CA ILE A 257 2.55 5.19 -7.05
C ILE A 257 2.82 5.64 -8.49
N ASN A 258 1.99 6.54 -9.01
CA ASN A 258 2.27 7.22 -10.27
C ASN A 258 3.50 8.12 -10.08
N TRP A 259 4.64 7.63 -10.57
CA TRP A 259 5.94 8.25 -10.34
C TRP A 259 6.03 9.68 -10.91
N ASP A 260 5.52 9.89 -12.12
CA ASP A 260 5.57 11.19 -12.79
C ASP A 260 4.80 12.28 -12.04
N ARG A 261 3.70 11.94 -11.37
CA ARG A 261 2.97 12.87 -10.52
C ARG A 261 3.79 13.24 -9.28
N LEU A 262 4.37 12.26 -8.60
CA LEU A 262 5.21 12.52 -7.43
C LEU A 262 6.42 13.37 -7.81
N VAL A 263 7.15 13.01 -8.86
CA VAL A 263 8.35 13.73 -9.32
C VAL A 263 8.02 15.18 -9.67
N ARG A 264 6.94 15.44 -10.41
CA ARG A 264 6.53 16.82 -10.71
C ARG A 264 6.24 17.64 -9.45
N TRP A 265 5.58 17.03 -8.47
CA TRP A 265 5.30 17.66 -7.19
C TRP A 265 6.58 17.92 -6.38
N THR A 266 7.52 16.98 -6.35
CA THR A 266 8.81 17.15 -5.68
C THR A 266 9.62 18.26 -6.35
N LYS A 267 9.74 18.25 -7.69
CA LYS A 267 10.46 19.27 -8.46
C LYS A 267 9.92 20.68 -8.24
N ALA A 268 8.61 20.84 -8.13
CA ALA A 268 8.00 22.14 -7.87
C ALA A 268 8.35 22.73 -6.49
N ARG A 269 8.88 21.89 -5.59
CA ARG A 269 9.20 22.23 -4.20
C ARG A 269 10.68 22.04 -3.90
N SER A 270 11.48 21.65 -4.89
CA SER A 270 12.86 21.30 -4.67
C SER A 270 13.68 22.52 -4.29
N VAL A 271 14.64 22.31 -3.41
CA VAL A 271 15.57 23.32 -2.94
C VAL A 271 16.99 22.82 -3.14
N ASP A 272 17.85 23.72 -3.62
CA ASP A 272 19.28 23.45 -3.73
C ASP A 272 19.95 23.69 -2.38
N MET A 273 20.05 22.64 -1.56
CA MET A 273 20.73 22.71 -0.27
C MET A 273 22.25 22.93 -0.40
N MET A 274 22.82 22.70 -1.59
CA MET A 274 24.26 22.87 -1.85
C MET A 274 24.62 24.32 -2.15
N LYS A 275 23.62 25.20 -2.31
CA LYS A 275 23.84 26.61 -2.53
C LYS A 275 24.72 27.19 -1.41
N PRO A 276 25.84 27.87 -1.75
CA PRO A 276 26.74 28.42 -0.74
C PRO A 276 26.01 29.28 0.29
N GLY A 277 26.28 29.01 1.56
CA GLY A 277 25.68 29.71 2.71
C GLY A 277 24.34 29.15 3.20
N TRP A 278 23.80 28.08 2.60
CA TRP A 278 22.55 27.47 3.07
C TRP A 278 22.73 26.54 4.26
N LEU A 279 23.76 25.70 4.21
CA LEU A 279 24.06 24.75 5.28
C LEU A 279 25.16 25.31 6.18
N ILE A 280 24.76 26.15 7.13
CA ILE A 280 25.66 26.71 8.16
C ILE A 280 25.28 26.08 9.50
N HIS A 281 26.16 25.24 10.03
CA HIS A 281 25.98 24.65 11.34
C HIS A 281 26.11 25.73 12.42
N PRO A 282 25.18 25.81 13.39
CA PRO A 282 25.15 26.89 14.40
C PRO A 282 26.46 27.06 15.18
N THR A 283 27.19 25.96 15.42
CA THR A 283 28.44 25.96 16.19
C THR A 283 29.69 25.54 15.40
N LYS A 284 29.56 25.13 14.14
CA LYS A 284 30.67 24.55 13.35
C LYS A 284 30.96 25.32 12.05
N GLY A 285 30.09 26.25 11.65
CA GLY A 285 30.27 27.02 10.43
C GLY A 285 29.70 26.32 9.19
N PRO A 286 30.09 26.74 7.97
CA PRO A 286 29.55 26.19 6.72
C PRO A 286 29.91 24.71 6.55
N ALA A 287 28.93 23.90 6.10
CA ALA A 287 29.11 22.48 5.81
C ALA A 287 30.02 22.25 4.59
N TYR A 288 29.88 23.11 3.57
CA TYR A 288 30.63 23.04 2.31
C TYR A 288 31.32 24.38 2.04
N PRO A 289 32.43 24.71 2.73
CA PRO A 289 33.14 25.98 2.56
C PRO A 289 33.72 26.18 1.16
N GLU A 290 34.06 25.09 0.46
CA GLU A 290 34.64 25.08 -0.89
C GLU A 290 33.62 24.63 -1.96
N GLY A 291 32.38 24.31 -1.56
CA GLY A 291 31.32 23.83 -2.45
C GLY A 291 31.40 22.34 -2.80
N GLU A 292 32.44 21.63 -2.38
CA GLU A 292 32.57 20.18 -2.55
C GLU A 292 31.91 19.44 -1.38
N SER A 293 31.13 18.40 -1.69
CA SER A 293 30.55 17.50 -0.68
C SER A 293 31.49 16.38 -0.28
N ASP A 294 31.29 15.84 0.93
CA ASP A 294 32.03 14.67 1.33
C ASP A 294 31.53 13.43 0.56
N LYS A 295 32.45 12.51 0.24
CA LYS A 295 32.14 11.31 -0.56
C LYS A 295 31.06 10.40 0.07
N LEU A 296 30.69 10.64 1.33
CA LEU A 296 29.68 9.92 2.12
C LEU A 296 28.46 10.76 2.47
N GLY A 297 28.38 11.97 1.91
CA GLY A 297 27.39 12.97 2.26
C GLY A 297 25.95 12.55 2.02
N VAL A 298 25.08 13.38 2.59
CA VAL A 298 23.62 13.36 2.46
C VAL A 298 23.19 13.73 1.04
N ASP A 299 24.10 14.33 0.26
CA ASP A 299 23.87 14.76 -1.10
C ASP A 299 24.42 13.77 -2.14
N ASP A 300 23.73 13.72 -3.27
CA ASP A 300 24.03 12.84 -4.39
C ASP A 300 24.82 13.53 -5.51
N ALA A 301 25.49 14.64 -5.18
CA ALA A 301 26.31 15.38 -6.13
C ALA A 301 27.36 14.44 -6.74
N VAL A 302 27.31 14.32 -8.06
CA VAL A 302 28.30 13.58 -8.84
C VAL A 302 29.36 14.60 -9.20
N GLU A 303 30.60 14.37 -8.77
CA GLU A 303 31.78 14.92 -9.45
C GLU A 303 31.94 14.27 -10.83
#